data_AF-A0A5C5VIX6-F1
#
_entry.id   AF-A0A5C5VIX6-F1
#
_cell.length_a   1.000
_cell.length_b   1.000
_cell.length_c   1.000
_cell.angle_alpha   90.00
_cell.angle_beta   90.00
_cell.angle_gamma   90.00
#
_symmetry.space_group_name_H-M   'P 1'
#
loop_
_entity.id
_entity.type
_entity.pdbx_description
1 polymer ?
#
loop_
_entity_poly.entity_id
_entity_poly.type
_entity_poly.pdbx_seq_one_letter_code
_entity_poly.pdbx_strand_id
1 'polypeptide(L)'
;MPIEFACQVCKQQIRVPDGNEGKRTKCPHCSAVQPIPGGPPPAGNVFSDSPSGSSYGGAAQDSGNPYSQASPSQPQGEANPYASPYTASDAGRPGPGGFEAAKGKLAVPAIVCMSLLGIMLVLMVLGLVMNVVMLAAGPNQRDPAEIIGNLIGSGIVLIFNAFTLFALYNASQLRTYALAWAGFILALLPCSSGLCCIFVMPFAIWGMVVLSDAEVQRQFQG
;
A
#
# COMPACT_ATOMS: atom_id res chain seq x y z
N MET A 1 14.50 33.56 21.97
CA MET A 1 15.71 32.72 21.91
C MET A 1 15.23 31.30 21.71
N PRO A 2 15.54 30.63 20.57
CA PRO A 2 14.93 29.37 20.18
C PRO A 2 15.01 28.30 21.28
N ILE A 3 13.92 27.58 21.47
CA ILE A 3 13.83 26.51 22.47
C ILE A 3 14.46 25.24 21.89
N GLU A 4 15.41 24.68 22.61
CA GLU A 4 16.11 23.44 22.26
C GLU A 4 15.78 22.35 23.27
N PHE A 5 15.33 21.19 22.79
CA PHE A 5 15.10 20.04 23.66
C PHE A 5 15.37 18.72 22.93
N ALA A 6 15.69 17.68 23.67
CA ALA A 6 15.96 16.35 23.13
C ALA A 6 14.66 15.57 22.89
N CYS A 7 14.59 14.86 21.77
CA CYS A 7 13.47 13.98 21.48
C CYS A 7 13.43 12.79 22.43
N GLN A 8 12.30 12.50 23.07
CA GLN A 8 12.15 11.33 23.97
C GLN A 8 12.25 9.97 23.25
N VAL A 9 12.15 9.92 21.91
CA VAL A 9 12.21 8.67 21.13
C VAL A 9 13.62 8.41 20.60
N CYS A 10 14.18 9.37 19.85
CA CYS A 10 15.48 9.20 19.21
C CYS A 10 16.64 9.93 19.88
N LYS A 11 16.39 10.67 20.98
CA LYS A 11 17.37 11.48 21.73
C LYS A 11 18.05 12.61 20.95
N GLN A 12 17.65 12.87 19.71
CA GLN A 12 18.19 13.96 18.91
C GLN A 12 17.65 15.33 19.36
N GLN A 13 18.49 16.35 19.32
CA GLN A 13 18.16 17.72 19.68
C GLN A 13 17.27 18.38 18.60
N ILE A 14 16.13 18.93 19.02
CA ILE A 14 15.16 19.63 18.16
C ILE A 14 15.19 21.11 18.52
N ARG A 15 15.27 21.98 17.49
CA ARG A 15 15.12 23.43 17.61
C ARG A 15 13.71 23.83 17.17
N VAL A 16 13.01 24.59 18.00
CA VAL A 16 11.69 25.14 17.67
C VAL A 16 11.70 26.66 17.80
N PRO A 17 11.04 27.41 16.90
CA PRO A 17 10.84 28.85 17.06
C PRO A 17 10.06 29.16 18.34
N ASP A 18 10.36 30.30 18.95
CA ASP A 18 9.67 30.81 20.13
C ASP A 18 8.17 31.04 19.86
N GLY A 19 7.33 30.96 20.90
CA GLY A 19 5.87 31.10 20.76
C GLY A 19 5.14 29.78 20.48
N ASN A 20 5.85 28.65 20.55
CA ASN A 20 5.28 27.31 20.42
C ASN A 20 5.30 26.53 21.75
N GLU A 21 5.52 27.21 22.87
CA GLU A 21 5.51 26.61 24.20
C GLU A 21 4.17 25.91 24.46
N GLY A 22 4.20 24.67 24.96
CA GLY A 22 2.98 23.89 25.22
C GLY A 22 2.27 23.33 23.98
N LYS A 23 2.71 23.66 22.75
CA LYS A 23 2.23 23.01 21.52
C LYS A 23 2.99 21.70 21.25
N ARG A 24 2.45 20.89 20.35
CA ARG A 24 3.09 19.64 19.89
C ARG A 24 3.90 19.91 18.62
N THR A 25 5.13 19.40 18.58
CA THR A 25 6.00 19.46 17.41
C THR A 25 6.40 18.06 16.94
N LYS A 26 6.74 17.94 15.66
CA LYS A 26 7.19 16.69 15.04
C LYS A 26 8.71 16.66 14.97
N CYS A 27 9.32 15.56 15.43
CA CYS A 27 10.77 15.36 15.30
C CYS A 27 11.17 15.14 13.82
N PRO A 28 12.16 15.87 13.29
CA PRO A 28 12.61 15.70 11.90
C PRO A 28 13.35 14.36 11.65
N HIS A 29 13.86 13.70 12.69
CA HIS A 29 14.62 12.45 12.55
C HIS A 29 13.76 11.18 12.68
N CYS A 30 12.79 11.15 13.59
CA CYS A 30 11.98 9.94 13.86
C CYS A 30 10.48 10.13 13.63
N SER A 31 10.04 11.32 13.22
CA SER A 31 8.62 11.66 13.03
C SER A 31 7.74 11.57 14.30
N ALA A 32 8.30 11.34 15.49
CA ALA A 32 7.54 11.33 16.74
C ALA A 32 7.01 12.73 17.10
N VAL A 33 5.76 12.79 17.59
CA VAL A 33 5.08 14.05 17.97
C VAL A 33 5.18 14.26 19.48
N GLN A 34 5.87 15.32 19.92
CA GLN A 34 6.21 15.57 21.32
C GLN A 34 5.82 16.99 21.78
N PRO A 35 5.47 17.17 23.06
CA PRO A 35 5.16 18.48 23.62
C PRO A 35 6.43 19.32 23.80
N ILE A 36 6.34 20.62 23.52
CA ILE A 36 7.45 21.58 23.71
C ILE A 36 7.50 22.01 25.18
N PRO A 37 8.61 21.79 25.90
CA PRO A 37 8.78 22.23 27.29
C PRO A 37 8.76 23.76 27.39
N GLY A 38 8.16 24.31 28.46
CA GLY A 38 8.26 25.74 28.78
C GLY A 38 6.96 26.56 28.75
N GLY A 39 5.81 25.95 28.48
CA GLY A 39 4.51 26.63 28.61
C GLY A 39 4.11 26.81 30.09
N PRO A 40 3.31 27.83 30.45
CA PRO A 40 2.65 27.87 31.75
C PRO A 40 1.91 26.53 31.97
N PRO A 41 1.90 26.00 33.20
CA PRO A 41 1.40 24.66 33.46
C PRO A 41 -0.02 24.55 32.90
N PRO A 42 -0.28 23.62 31.96
CA PRO A 42 -1.65 23.30 31.60
C PRO A 42 -2.34 22.80 32.87
N ALA A 43 -3.49 23.39 33.18
CA ALA A 43 -4.37 22.89 34.23
C ALA A 43 -4.52 21.36 34.04
N GLY A 44 -4.25 20.65 35.12
CA GLY A 44 -3.70 19.31 35.13
C GLY A 44 -4.41 18.30 34.24
N ASN A 45 -3.59 17.51 33.54
CA ASN A 45 -3.82 16.08 33.40
C ASN A 45 -2.53 15.38 33.81
N VAL A 46 -2.39 15.26 35.13
CA VAL A 46 -1.40 14.41 35.77
C VAL A 46 -1.85 12.96 35.53
N PHE A 47 -1.44 12.38 34.41
CA PHE A 47 -1.40 10.92 34.30
C PHE A 47 -0.11 10.47 35.00
N SER A 48 -0.21 10.37 36.33
CA SER A 48 0.77 9.63 37.13
C SER A 48 0.42 8.15 37.04
N ASP A 49 1.35 7.38 36.48
CA ASP A 49 1.48 5.96 36.73
C ASP A 49 1.45 5.71 38.24
N SER A 50 0.69 4.72 38.70
CA SER A 50 0.99 4.07 39.96
C SER A 50 0.54 2.60 39.97
N PRO A 51 1.42 1.65 40.37
CA PRO A 51 1.07 0.28 40.71
C PRO A 51 0.56 0.21 42.17
N SER A 52 -0.05 -0.93 42.54
CA SER A 52 -0.58 -1.30 43.89
C SER A 52 -1.76 -0.45 44.37
N GLY A 53 -2.89 -0.96 44.83
CA GLY A 53 -3.14 -2.17 45.61
C GLY A 53 -3.71 -1.71 46.97
N SER A 54 -4.92 -2.15 47.33
CA SER A 54 -5.66 -1.87 48.60
C SER A 54 -6.13 -0.42 48.79
N SER A 55 -7.19 -0.06 49.53
CA SER A 55 -8.38 -0.66 50.14
C SER A 55 -9.04 0.50 50.92
N TYR A 56 -10.37 0.48 51.12
CA TYR A 56 -11.20 1.47 51.84
C TYR A 56 -11.38 2.84 51.14
N GLY A 57 -12.58 3.43 51.02
CA GLY A 57 -13.80 3.32 51.82
C GLY A 57 -13.98 4.62 52.62
N GLY A 58 -14.88 5.52 52.21
CA GLY A 58 -15.27 6.71 53.00
C GLY A 58 -15.68 7.94 52.18
N ALA A 59 -16.88 8.46 52.49
CA ALA A 59 -17.54 9.66 51.94
C ALA A 59 -16.80 10.99 52.31
N ALA A 60 -17.09 12.19 51.81
CA ALA A 60 -18.28 12.77 51.20
C ALA A 60 -17.95 14.06 50.40
N GLN A 61 -18.76 14.29 49.35
CA GLN A 61 -19.40 15.53 48.89
C GLN A 61 -18.67 16.88 48.70
N ASP A 62 -19.14 17.52 47.62
CA ASP A 62 -19.41 18.95 47.45
C ASP A 62 -18.38 19.77 46.64
N SER A 63 -18.57 19.76 45.32
CA SER A 63 -18.17 20.88 44.47
C SER A 63 -19.37 21.24 43.59
N GLY A 64 -19.94 22.41 43.84
CA GLY A 64 -21.15 22.94 43.20
C GLY A 64 -20.95 23.27 41.73
N ASN A 65 -20.72 22.27 40.89
CA ASN A 65 -20.82 22.42 39.45
C ASN A 65 -22.19 21.92 38.96
N PRO A 66 -23.15 22.82 38.65
CA PRO A 66 -24.45 22.44 38.09
C PRO A 66 -24.37 21.76 36.72
N TYR A 67 -23.18 21.74 36.09
CA TYR A 67 -22.89 21.01 34.85
C TYR A 67 -22.21 19.65 35.08
N SER A 68 -22.03 19.21 36.32
CA SER A 68 -21.49 17.87 36.64
C SER A 68 -22.54 16.76 36.54
N GLN A 69 -23.77 17.08 36.12
CA GLN A 69 -24.73 16.06 35.74
C GLN A 69 -24.12 15.23 34.62
N ALA A 70 -23.99 13.94 34.92
CA ALA A 70 -23.37 12.92 34.08
C ALA A 70 -23.61 13.17 32.60
N SER A 71 -22.53 13.27 31.83
CA SER A 71 -22.63 13.16 30.38
C SER A 71 -23.46 11.92 30.07
N PRO A 72 -24.58 12.03 29.32
CA PRO A 72 -25.30 10.85 28.89
C PRO A 72 -24.28 10.00 28.14
N SER A 73 -24.12 8.75 28.57
CA SER A 73 -23.38 7.72 27.86
C SER A 73 -23.69 7.86 26.37
N GLN A 74 -22.72 8.36 25.59
CA GLN A 74 -22.90 8.47 24.15
C GLN A 74 -23.26 7.08 23.63
N PRO A 75 -24.39 6.94 22.92
CA PRO A 75 -24.71 5.70 22.26
C PRO A 75 -23.55 5.31 21.34
N GLN A 76 -22.95 4.15 21.58
CA GLN A 76 -22.07 3.51 20.63
C GLN A 76 -22.90 3.26 19.36
N GLY A 77 -22.75 4.09 18.32
CA GLY A 77 -23.39 3.78 17.04
C GLY A 77 -23.75 4.92 16.09
N GLU A 78 -23.53 6.19 16.41
CA GLU A 78 -23.78 7.26 15.42
C GLU A 78 -22.55 7.52 14.56
N ALA A 79 -22.55 6.93 13.37
CA ALA A 79 -21.58 7.20 12.32
C ALA A 79 -21.63 8.70 11.97
N ASN A 80 -20.53 9.41 12.25
CA ASN A 80 -20.36 10.80 11.82
C ASN A 80 -20.47 10.84 10.27
N PRO A 81 -21.42 11.59 9.69
CA PRO A 81 -21.59 11.69 8.23
C PRO A 81 -20.40 12.31 7.48
N TYR A 82 -19.49 12.98 8.21
CA TYR A 82 -18.24 13.55 7.72
C TYR A 82 -17.01 12.72 8.11
N ALA A 83 -17.19 11.56 8.74
CA ALA A 83 -16.10 10.60 8.89
C ALA A 83 -15.71 10.13 7.49
N SER A 84 -14.43 10.34 7.13
CA SER A 84 -13.91 9.64 5.97
C SER A 84 -14.03 8.13 6.23
N PRO A 85 -14.33 7.31 5.20
CA PRO A 85 -14.42 5.86 5.37
C PRO A 85 -13.11 5.22 5.89
N TYR A 86 -12.04 6.00 6.03
CA TYR A 86 -10.77 5.61 6.64
C TYR A 86 -10.69 5.88 8.15
N THR A 87 -11.80 6.16 8.83
CA THR A 87 -11.79 6.32 10.29
C THR A 87 -11.15 5.11 10.96
N ALA A 88 -10.23 5.41 11.86
CA ALA A 88 -9.26 4.52 12.50
C ALA A 88 -9.84 3.36 13.34
N SER A 89 -11.14 3.08 13.26
CA SER A 89 -11.78 1.94 13.92
C SER A 89 -11.38 0.58 13.30
N ASP A 90 -10.97 0.55 12.03
CA ASP A 90 -10.37 -0.66 11.40
C ASP A 90 -8.84 -0.61 11.27
N ALA A 91 -8.21 0.53 11.62
CA ALA A 91 -6.76 0.71 11.48
C ALA A 91 -5.93 0.04 12.59
N GLY A 92 -6.56 -0.68 13.53
CA GLY A 92 -5.94 -1.09 14.79
C GLY A 92 -5.75 -2.58 15.03
N ARG A 93 -6.26 -3.48 14.19
CA ARG A 93 -5.99 -4.93 14.35
C ARG A 93 -5.55 -5.54 13.03
N PRO A 94 -4.24 -5.81 12.86
CA PRO A 94 -3.81 -6.82 11.90
C PRO A 94 -4.30 -8.17 12.43
N GLY A 95 -5.55 -8.52 12.12
CA GLY A 95 -6.01 -9.88 12.27
C GLY A 95 -5.18 -10.77 11.33
N PRO A 96 -4.87 -12.02 11.72
CA PRO A 96 -4.16 -12.97 10.87
C PRO A 96 -4.77 -13.14 9.45
N GLY A 97 -6.02 -12.72 9.24
CA GLY A 97 -6.70 -12.71 7.94
C GLY A 97 -6.52 -11.47 7.06
N GLY A 98 -5.86 -10.39 7.51
CA GLY A 98 -5.72 -9.16 6.70
C GLY A 98 -4.83 -9.33 5.46
N PHE A 99 -3.72 -10.06 5.60
CA PHE A 99 -2.85 -10.43 4.47
C PHE A 99 -3.57 -11.36 3.48
N GLU A 100 -4.30 -12.35 3.99
CA GLU A 100 -5.05 -13.31 3.16
C GLU A 100 -6.23 -12.64 2.44
N ALA A 101 -6.91 -11.70 3.10
CA ALA A 101 -7.97 -10.90 2.50
C ALA A 101 -7.42 -9.96 1.41
N ALA A 102 -6.33 -9.24 1.68
CA ALA A 102 -5.67 -8.38 0.71
C ALA A 102 -5.14 -9.19 -0.49
N LYS A 103 -4.53 -10.35 -0.23
CA LYS A 103 -4.08 -11.27 -1.27
C LYS A 103 -5.26 -11.83 -2.06
N GLY A 104 -6.36 -12.19 -1.42
CA GLY A 104 -7.56 -12.68 -2.09
C GLY A 104 -8.17 -11.65 -3.05
N LYS A 105 -8.22 -10.39 -2.64
CA LYS A 105 -8.68 -9.26 -3.47
C LYS A 105 -7.80 -9.06 -4.71
N LEU A 106 -6.47 -9.14 -4.56
CA LEU A 106 -5.50 -8.88 -5.64
C LEU A 106 -5.19 -10.13 -6.50
N ALA A 107 -5.34 -11.33 -5.95
CA ALA A 107 -4.97 -12.57 -6.62
C ALA A 107 -5.84 -12.82 -7.86
N VAL A 108 -7.14 -12.56 -7.78
CA VAL A 108 -8.06 -12.78 -8.91
C VAL A 108 -7.67 -11.92 -10.14
N PRO A 109 -7.49 -10.58 -10.05
CA PRO A 109 -7.04 -9.80 -11.20
C PRO A 109 -5.66 -10.25 -11.70
N ALA A 110 -4.72 -10.48 -10.77
CA ALA A 110 -3.35 -10.83 -11.13
C ALA A 110 -3.24 -12.20 -11.82
N ILE A 111 -3.97 -13.22 -11.34
CA ILE A 111 -3.98 -14.57 -11.92
C ILE A 111 -4.66 -14.54 -13.29
N VAL A 112 -5.78 -13.81 -13.45
CA VAL A 112 -6.44 -13.67 -14.75
C VAL A 112 -5.49 -13.02 -15.75
N CYS A 113 -4.86 -11.89 -15.40
CA CYS A 113 -3.88 -11.24 -16.26
C CYS A 113 -2.68 -12.15 -16.57
N MET A 114 -2.14 -12.88 -15.58
CA MET A 114 -1.04 -13.83 -15.81
C MET A 114 -1.44 -14.98 -16.73
N SER A 115 -2.65 -15.51 -16.59
CA SER A 115 -3.15 -16.60 -17.45
C SER A 115 -3.29 -16.14 -18.90
N LEU A 116 -3.87 -14.96 -19.13
CA LEU A 116 -4.05 -14.39 -20.46
C LEU A 116 -2.70 -14.07 -21.13
N LEU A 117 -1.79 -13.42 -20.40
CA LEU A 117 -0.44 -13.13 -20.89
C LEU A 117 0.38 -14.40 -21.10
N GLY A 118 0.24 -15.40 -20.23
CA GLY A 118 0.93 -16.69 -20.33
C GLY A 118 0.47 -17.51 -21.54
N ILE A 119 -0.84 -17.59 -21.79
CA ILE A 119 -1.39 -18.24 -22.99
C ILE A 119 -0.84 -17.57 -24.26
N MET A 120 -0.78 -16.23 -24.29
CA MET A 120 -0.23 -15.50 -25.42
C MET A 120 1.27 -15.74 -25.60
N LEU A 121 2.04 -15.77 -24.51
CA LEU A 121 3.47 -16.11 -24.57
C LEU A 121 3.68 -17.49 -25.19
N VAL A 122 2.87 -18.49 -24.78
CA VAL A 122 2.93 -19.84 -25.33
C VAL A 122 2.58 -19.85 -26.82
N LEU A 123 1.51 -19.17 -27.24
CA LEU A 123 1.13 -19.06 -28.64
C LEU A 123 2.20 -18.35 -29.48
N MET A 124 2.86 -17.33 -28.93
CA MET A 124 3.95 -16.61 -29.59
C MET A 124 5.19 -17.48 -29.76
N VAL A 125 5.56 -18.25 -28.73
CA VAL A 125 6.67 -19.23 -28.81
C VAL A 125 6.33 -20.30 -29.84
N LEU A 126 5.09 -20.83 -29.85
CA LEU A 126 4.67 -21.81 -30.84
C LEU A 126 4.72 -21.23 -32.27
N GLY A 127 4.24 -19.99 -32.47
CA GLY A 127 4.33 -19.30 -33.74
C GLY A 127 5.76 -19.08 -34.21
N LEU A 128 6.67 -18.72 -33.30
CA LEU A 128 8.10 -18.59 -33.57
C LEU A 128 8.73 -19.94 -33.96
N VAL A 129 8.41 -21.01 -33.24
CA VAL A 129 8.87 -22.37 -33.58
C VAL A 129 8.37 -22.78 -34.96
N MET A 130 7.09 -22.57 -35.26
CA MET A 130 6.53 -22.85 -36.58
C MET A 130 7.18 -22.00 -37.68
N ASN A 131 7.55 -20.75 -37.38
CA ASN A 131 8.29 -19.88 -38.31
C ASN A 131 9.68 -20.45 -38.61
N VAL A 132 10.42 -20.88 -37.57
CA VAL A 132 11.74 -21.52 -37.70
C VAL A 132 11.65 -22.84 -38.45
N VAL A 133 10.63 -23.67 -38.19
CA VAL A 133 10.40 -24.93 -38.92
C VAL A 133 10.10 -24.67 -40.40
N MET A 134 9.26 -23.67 -40.72
CA MET A 134 8.98 -23.28 -42.10
C MET A 134 10.23 -22.73 -42.81
N LEU A 135 11.11 -22.03 -42.09
CA LEU A 135 12.39 -21.57 -42.63
C LEU A 135 13.34 -22.75 -42.94
N ALA A 136 13.30 -23.80 -42.12
CA ALA A 136 14.16 -24.98 -42.29
C ALA A 136 13.66 -25.95 -43.37
N ALA A 137 12.34 -26.07 -43.55
CA ALA A 137 11.72 -27.07 -44.42
C ALA A 137 11.05 -26.51 -45.69
N GLY A 138 10.81 -25.21 -45.78
CA GLY A 138 10.13 -24.57 -46.90
C GLY A 138 11.08 -24.05 -47.99
N PRO A 139 10.58 -23.79 -49.21
CA PRO A 139 11.36 -23.09 -50.23
C PRO A 139 11.74 -21.70 -49.71
N ASN A 140 13.04 -21.47 -49.53
CA ASN A 140 13.62 -20.25 -48.97
C ASN A 140 13.51 -19.07 -49.94
N GLN A 141 12.30 -18.53 -50.08
CA GLN A 141 12.01 -17.35 -50.89
C GLN A 141 11.89 -16.05 -50.07
N ARG A 142 12.06 -16.14 -48.74
CA ARG A 142 12.05 -14.97 -47.84
C ARG A 142 13.40 -14.28 -47.85
N ASP A 143 13.38 -12.95 -47.90
CA ASP A 143 14.61 -12.16 -47.80
C ASP A 143 15.28 -12.37 -46.42
N PRO A 144 16.62 -12.56 -46.38
CA PRO A 144 17.34 -12.81 -45.12
C PRO A 144 17.21 -11.66 -44.13
N ALA A 145 17.00 -10.43 -44.61
CA ALA A 145 16.75 -9.26 -43.77
C ALA A 145 15.42 -9.36 -42.99
N GLU A 146 14.36 -9.89 -43.62
CA GLU A 146 13.07 -10.09 -42.94
C GLU A 146 13.15 -11.19 -41.88
N ILE A 147 13.91 -12.26 -42.17
CA ILE A 147 14.14 -13.35 -41.22
C ILE A 147 14.86 -12.85 -39.97
N ILE A 148 15.97 -12.12 -40.15
CA ILE A 148 16.75 -11.54 -39.06
C ILE A 148 15.89 -10.54 -38.26
N GLY A 149 15.15 -9.66 -38.97
CA GLY A 149 14.25 -8.69 -38.35
C GLY A 149 13.18 -9.35 -37.48
N ASN A 150 12.52 -10.39 -37.98
CA ASN A 150 11.50 -11.13 -37.24
C ASN A 150 12.07 -11.87 -36.03
N LEU A 151 13.27 -12.48 -36.13
CA LEU A 151 13.91 -13.15 -34.99
C LEU A 151 14.26 -12.16 -33.88
N ILE A 152 14.87 -11.02 -34.22
CA ILE A 152 15.25 -9.99 -33.26
C ILE A 152 14.00 -9.38 -32.62
N GLY A 153 13.01 -9.00 -33.43
CA GLY A 153 11.75 -8.42 -32.95
C GLY A 153 11.01 -9.38 -32.02
N SER A 154 10.90 -10.65 -32.39
CA SER A 154 10.26 -11.68 -31.56
C SER A 154 11.01 -11.87 -30.24
N GLY A 155 12.35 -11.88 -30.26
CA GLY A 155 13.18 -11.99 -29.06
C GLY A 155 12.94 -10.86 -28.06
N ILE A 156 12.91 -9.61 -28.52
CA ILE A 156 12.67 -8.44 -27.67
C ILE A 156 11.27 -8.53 -27.02
N VAL A 157 10.25 -8.88 -27.81
CA VAL A 157 8.88 -9.00 -27.32
C VAL A 157 8.74 -10.15 -26.32
N LEU A 158 9.42 -11.27 -26.52
CA LEU A 158 9.44 -12.39 -25.56
C LEU A 158 10.06 -11.98 -24.22
N ILE A 159 11.18 -11.25 -24.25
CA ILE A 159 11.84 -10.76 -23.03
C ILE A 159 10.91 -9.80 -22.27
N PHE A 160 10.26 -8.88 -22.98
CA PHE A 160 9.34 -7.93 -22.37
C PHE A 160 8.12 -8.62 -21.73
N ASN A 161 7.53 -9.62 -22.40
CA ASN A 161 6.43 -10.41 -21.85
C ASN A 161 6.86 -11.24 -20.63
N ALA A 162 8.04 -11.85 -20.68
CA ALA A 162 8.60 -12.60 -19.55
C ALA A 162 8.82 -11.67 -18.33
N PHE A 163 9.34 -10.47 -18.55
CA PHE A 163 9.50 -9.47 -17.50
C PHE A 163 8.15 -9.02 -16.92
N THR A 164 7.14 -8.82 -17.77
CA THR A 164 5.78 -8.46 -17.34
C THR A 164 5.17 -9.57 -16.48
N LEU A 165 5.27 -10.84 -16.90
CA LEU A 165 4.81 -11.98 -16.11
C LEU A 165 5.56 -12.10 -14.77
N PHE A 166 6.87 -11.87 -14.77
CA PHE A 166 7.67 -11.86 -13.54
C PHE A 166 7.22 -10.75 -12.58
N ALA A 167 6.95 -9.55 -13.09
CA ALA A 167 6.45 -8.44 -12.30
C ALA A 167 5.06 -8.73 -11.72
N LEU A 168 4.13 -9.28 -12.51
CA LEU A 168 2.81 -9.70 -12.03
C LEU A 168 2.89 -10.86 -11.02
N TYR A 169 3.77 -11.84 -11.24
CA TYR A 169 4.00 -12.92 -10.29
C TYR A 169 4.42 -12.37 -8.94
N ASN A 170 5.36 -11.43 -8.95
CA ASN A 170 5.80 -10.77 -7.73
C ASN A 170 4.69 -9.93 -7.08
N ALA A 171 3.86 -9.26 -7.88
CA ALA A 171 2.69 -8.52 -7.44
C ALA A 171 1.70 -9.42 -6.67
N SER A 172 1.43 -10.62 -7.19
CA SER A 172 0.53 -11.60 -6.56
C SER A 172 1.05 -12.13 -5.21
N GLN A 173 2.34 -11.98 -4.95
CA GLN A 173 2.99 -12.39 -3.70
C GLN A 173 3.14 -11.23 -2.70
N LEU A 174 2.61 -10.04 -3.00
CA LEU A 174 2.65 -8.85 -2.13
C LEU A 174 4.07 -8.47 -1.66
N ARG A 175 5.12 -8.74 -2.47
CA ARG A 175 6.50 -8.45 -2.02
C ARG A 175 6.88 -7.00 -2.26
N THR A 176 6.79 -6.51 -3.50
CA THR A 176 7.27 -5.17 -3.87
C THR A 176 6.17 -4.34 -4.54
N TYR A 177 5.83 -3.21 -3.93
CA TYR A 177 4.75 -2.34 -4.41
C TYR A 177 5.06 -1.68 -5.76
N ALA A 178 6.29 -1.17 -5.92
CA ALA A 178 6.73 -0.53 -7.16
C ALA A 178 6.73 -1.51 -8.36
N LEU A 179 7.13 -2.76 -8.13
CA LEU A 179 7.14 -3.78 -9.18
C LEU A 179 5.72 -4.27 -9.51
N ALA A 180 4.84 -4.29 -8.52
CA ALA A 180 3.43 -4.60 -8.72
C ALA A 180 2.75 -3.56 -9.63
N TRP A 181 2.93 -2.27 -9.33
CA TRP A 181 2.48 -1.18 -10.19
C TRP A 181 3.09 -1.23 -11.59
N ALA A 182 4.40 -1.44 -11.68
CA ALA A 182 5.07 -1.58 -12.97
C ALA A 182 4.50 -2.75 -13.77
N GLY A 183 4.23 -3.91 -13.15
CA GLY A 183 3.65 -5.07 -13.82
C GLY A 183 2.28 -4.79 -14.43
N PHE A 184 1.39 -4.10 -13.72
CA PHE A 184 0.08 -3.72 -14.26
C PHE A 184 0.19 -2.66 -15.37
N ILE A 185 1.09 -1.68 -15.23
CA ILE A 185 1.34 -0.70 -16.30
C ILE A 185 1.89 -1.41 -17.54
N LEU A 186 2.89 -2.28 -17.39
CA LEU A 186 3.48 -3.05 -18.48
C LEU A 186 2.49 -4.01 -19.14
N ALA A 187 1.49 -4.48 -18.40
CA ALA A 187 0.36 -5.25 -18.94
C ALA A 187 -0.66 -4.41 -19.75
N LEU A 188 -0.65 -3.08 -19.62
CA LEU A 188 -1.41 -2.17 -20.50
C LEU A 188 -0.63 -1.79 -21.76
N LEU A 189 0.70 -1.88 -21.70
CA LEU A 189 1.63 -1.62 -22.81
C LEU A 189 1.73 -2.69 -23.92
N PRO A 190 1.17 -3.93 -23.86
CA PRO A 190 1.34 -4.89 -24.93
C PRO A 190 0.38 -4.55 -26.09
N CYS A 191 0.65 -3.44 -26.77
CA CYS A 191 -0.05 -2.97 -27.96
C CYS A 191 0.25 -3.79 -29.23
N SER A 192 0.94 -4.94 -29.11
CA SER A 192 1.39 -5.74 -30.25
C SER A 192 0.39 -6.81 -30.73
N SER A 193 -0.75 -7.01 -30.06
CA SER A 193 -1.70 -8.08 -30.43
C SER A 193 -3.15 -7.70 -30.09
N GLY A 194 -3.82 -7.07 -31.06
CA GLY A 194 -5.07 -6.32 -30.90
C GLY A 194 -6.27 -7.02 -30.25
N LEU A 195 -6.34 -8.35 -30.23
CA LEU A 195 -7.44 -9.07 -29.58
C LEU A 195 -7.27 -9.18 -28.06
N CYS A 196 -6.03 -9.22 -27.55
CA CYS A 196 -5.76 -9.48 -26.14
C CYS A 196 -5.85 -8.21 -25.27
N CYS A 197 -5.54 -7.04 -25.85
CA CYS A 197 -5.63 -5.76 -25.13
C CYS A 197 -7.05 -5.50 -24.61
N ILE A 198 -8.09 -5.87 -25.38
CA ILE A 198 -9.49 -5.63 -25.00
C ILE A 198 -9.85 -6.42 -23.73
N PHE A 199 -9.33 -7.64 -23.59
CA PHE A 199 -9.60 -8.47 -22.40
C PHE A 199 -8.66 -8.16 -21.24
N VAL A 200 -7.37 -7.89 -21.49
CA VAL A 200 -6.39 -7.61 -20.43
C VAL A 200 -6.61 -6.23 -19.79
N MET A 201 -7.00 -5.22 -20.56
CA MET A 201 -7.24 -3.85 -20.07
C MET A 201 -8.19 -3.76 -18.87
N PRO A 202 -9.43 -4.29 -18.91
CA PRO A 202 -10.35 -4.18 -17.77
C PRO A 202 -9.81 -4.86 -16.51
N PHE A 203 -9.15 -6.03 -16.66
CA PHE A 203 -8.57 -6.72 -15.51
C PHE A 203 -7.32 -6.02 -14.97
N ALA A 204 -6.50 -5.42 -15.84
CA ALA A 204 -5.34 -4.63 -15.43
C ALA A 204 -5.75 -3.35 -14.70
N ILE A 205 -6.79 -2.65 -15.20
CA ILE A 205 -7.38 -1.49 -14.53
C ILE A 205 -7.96 -1.90 -13.17
N TRP A 206 -8.69 -3.02 -13.10
CA TRP A 206 -9.20 -3.54 -11.84
C TRP A 206 -8.07 -3.85 -10.85
N GLY A 207 -6.99 -4.49 -11.30
CA GLY A 207 -5.80 -4.74 -10.48
C GLY A 207 -5.15 -3.45 -9.95
N MET A 208 -5.06 -2.40 -10.76
CA MET A 208 -4.57 -1.09 -10.31
C MET A 208 -5.51 -0.43 -9.28
N VAL A 209 -6.83 -0.55 -9.45
CA VAL A 209 -7.79 -0.04 -8.46
C VAL A 209 -7.63 -0.77 -7.12
N VAL A 210 -7.49 -2.10 -7.14
CA VAL A 210 -7.23 -2.88 -5.92
C VAL A 210 -5.89 -2.50 -5.28
N LEU A 211 -4.85 -2.23 -6.08
CA LEU A 211 -3.55 -1.73 -5.59
C LEU A 211 -3.63 -0.31 -5.00
N SER A 212 -4.61 0.49 -5.39
CA SER A 212 -4.81 1.83 -4.84
C SER A 212 -5.41 1.83 -3.43
N ASP A 213 -5.93 0.69 -2.98
CA ASP A 213 -6.45 0.54 -1.62
C ASP A 213 -5.33 0.61 -0.59
N ALA A 214 -5.47 1.51 0.39
CA ALA A 214 -4.52 1.70 1.48
C ALA A 214 -4.35 0.44 2.34
N GLU A 215 -5.39 -0.41 2.44
CA GLU A 215 -5.29 -1.69 3.14
C GLU A 215 -4.30 -2.63 2.44
N VAL A 216 -4.39 -2.71 1.10
CA VAL A 216 -3.53 -3.57 0.28
C VAL A 216 -2.09 -3.03 0.27
N GLN A 217 -1.91 -1.71 0.19
CA GLN A 217 -0.60 -1.07 0.25
C GLN A 217 0.16 -1.37 1.54
N ARG A 218 -0.53 -1.40 2.69
CA ARG A 218 0.08 -1.69 4.00
C ARG A 218 0.60 -3.12 4.13
N GLN A 219 0.14 -4.04 3.30
CA GLN A 219 0.54 -5.45 3.33
C GLN A 219 1.78 -5.74 2.44
N PHE A 220 2.25 -4.78 1.64
CA PHE A 220 3.46 -4.94 0.86
C PHE A 220 4.72 -4.87 1.75
N GLN A 221 5.70 -5.73 1.44
CA GLN A 221 6.93 -5.88 2.24
C GLN A 221 8.03 -4.86 1.91
N GLY A 222 7.76 -3.83 1.09
CA GLY A 222 8.77 -2.86 0.65
C GLY A 222 8.21 -1.55 0.13
#